data_AF-A0AAW1V8W9-F1
#
_entry.id   AF-A0AAW1V8W9-F1
#
_cell.length_a   1.000
_cell.length_b   1.000
_cell.length_c   1.000
_cell.angle_alpha   90.00
_cell.angle_beta   90.00
_cell.angle_gamma   90.00
#
_symmetry.space_group_name_H-M   'P 1'
#
loop_
_entity.id
_entity.type
_entity.pdbx_description
1 polymer ?
#
loop_
_entity_poly.entity_id
_entity_poly.type
_entity_poly.pdbx_seq_one_letter_code
_entity_poly.pdbx_strand_id
1 'polypeptide(L)'
;MKRLRDLAVPKHTITFDEVLEDGIFGQSFRGYYRGQKTVTIKATKDSASQRHVNLFLAEGTMLFGMDHKNVLSVLGVNTENPQQPLIIYPYISRGNLKR
;
A
#
# COMPACT_ATOMS: atom_id res chain seq x y z
N MET A 1 11.14 -8.45 16.24
CA MET A 1 10.61 -8.86 14.91
C MET A 1 9.23 -8.25 14.75
N LYS A 2 8.99 -7.43 13.72
CA LYS A 2 7.64 -6.91 13.43
C LYS A 2 6.80 -8.03 12.81
N ARG A 3 5.55 -8.24 13.25
CA ARG A 3 4.67 -9.31 12.74
C ARG A 3 3.66 -8.73 11.75
N LEU A 4 3.26 -9.49 10.73
CA LEU A 4 2.25 -9.07 9.74
C LEU A 4 0.93 -8.60 10.37
N ARG A 5 0.53 -9.18 11.52
CA ARG A 5 -0.64 -8.73 12.29
C ARG A 5 -0.53 -7.27 12.74
N ASP A 6 0.69 -6.76 12.94
CA ASP A 6 0.93 -5.39 13.36
C ASP A 6 0.74 -4.39 12.20
N LEU A 7 0.59 -4.87 10.96
CA LEU A 7 0.30 -4.02 9.80
C LEU A 7 -1.19 -3.71 9.64
N ALA A 8 -2.09 -4.44 10.29
CA ALA A 8 -3.52 -4.23 10.11
C ALA A 8 -3.91 -2.81 10.56
N VAL A 9 -4.48 -2.03 9.64
CA VAL A 9 -4.97 -0.68 9.95
C VAL A 9 -6.44 -0.53 9.54
N PRO A 10 -7.24 0.22 10.31
CA PRO A 10 -8.64 0.43 9.95
C PRO A 10 -8.82 1.34 8.72
N LYS A 11 -9.86 1.11 7.90
CA LYS A 11 -10.09 1.88 6.67
C LYS A 11 -10.30 3.38 6.94
N HIS A 12 -10.94 3.73 8.06
CA HIS A 12 -11.19 5.12 8.47
C HIS A 12 -9.91 5.91 8.78
N THR A 13 -8.77 5.24 8.95
CA THR A 13 -7.47 5.89 9.14
C THR A 13 -6.80 6.26 7.82
N ILE A 14 -7.42 5.96 6.67
CA ILE A 14 -6.85 6.12 5.33
C ILE A 14 -7.76 7.03 4.50
N THR A 15 -7.23 8.17 4.08
CA THR A 15 -7.90 9.12 3.19
C THR A 15 -7.18 9.16 1.85
N PHE A 16 -7.92 9.04 0.75
CA PHE A 16 -7.40 9.21 -0.60
C PHE A 16 -7.40 10.69 -1.00
N ASP A 17 -6.41 11.12 -1.77
CA ASP A 17 -6.26 12.50 -2.26
C ASP A 17 -6.23 12.53 -3.80
N GLU A 18 -5.11 12.13 -4.42
CA GLU A 18 -4.94 12.12 -5.88
C GLU A 18 -4.50 10.74 -6.39
N VAL A 19 -4.80 10.44 -7.65
CA VAL A 19 -4.25 9.27 -8.35
C VAL A 19 -2.81 9.58 -8.76
N LEU A 20 -1.87 8.72 -8.38
CA LEU A 20 -0.45 8.82 -8.78
C LEU A 20 -0.14 7.95 -10.01
N GLU A 21 -0.69 6.74 -10.04
CA GLU A 21 -0.46 5.78 -11.12
C GLU A 21 -1.70 4.89 -11.29
N ASP A 22 -2.18 4.76 -12.53
CA ASP A 22 -3.20 3.77 -12.88
C ASP A 22 -2.57 2.69 -13.75
N GLY A 23 -2.24 1.56 -13.13
CA GLY A 23 -1.59 0.42 -13.78
C GLY A 23 -2.56 -0.73 -14.03
N ILE A 24 -2.13 -1.67 -14.88
CA ILE A 24 -2.91 -2.90 -15.14
C ILE A 24 -3.03 -3.80 -13.89
N PHE A 25 -2.10 -3.70 -12.95
CA PHE A 25 -2.05 -4.54 -11.73
C PHE A 25 -2.67 -3.87 -10.49
N GLY A 26 -3.09 -2.61 -10.60
CA GLY A 26 -3.61 -1.84 -9.47
C GLY A 26 -3.44 -0.34 -9.66
N GLN A 27 -3.99 0.42 -8.73
CA GLN A 27 -3.88 1.87 -8.70
C GLN A 27 -3.05 2.31 -7.48
N SER A 28 -2.25 3.33 -7.69
CA SER A 28 -1.52 4.02 -6.62
C SER A 28 -2.09 5.42 -6.46
N PHE A 29 -2.27 5.82 -5.20
CA PHE A 29 -2.83 7.11 -4.83
C PHE A 29 -1.90 7.80 -3.85
N ARG A 30 -1.87 9.13 -3.89
CA ARG A 30 -1.44 9.92 -2.74
C ARG A 30 -2.61 9.98 -1.78
N GLY A 31 -2.30 10.04 -0.50
CA GLY A 31 -3.30 10.19 0.53
C GLY A 31 -2.70 10.50 1.89
N TYR A 32 -3.53 10.37 2.90
CA TYR A 32 -3.18 10.65 4.28
C TYR A 32 -3.47 9.44 5.16
N TYR A 33 -2.51 9.09 6.01
CA TYR A 33 -2.65 8.09 7.07
C TYR A 33 -2.80 8.80 8.42
N ARG A 34 -3.87 8.47 9.15
CA ARG A 34 -4.29 9.10 10.41
C ARG A 34 -4.39 10.63 10.33
N GLY A 35 -4.75 11.16 9.16
CA GLY A 35 -4.94 12.59 8.90
C GLY A 35 -3.67 13.46 8.95
N GLN A 36 -2.49 12.88 9.20
CA GLN A 36 -1.27 13.66 9.43
C GLN A 36 -0.14 13.29 8.47
N LYS A 37 -0.03 12.02 8.11
CA LYS A 37 1.12 11.52 7.34
C LYS A 37 0.74 11.35 5.88
N THR A 38 1.39 12.10 4.99
CA THR A 38 1.29 11.85 3.54
C THR A 38 1.87 10.48 3.20
N VAL A 39 1.11 9.69 2.46
CA VAL A 39 1.43 8.31 2.13
C VAL A 39 1.11 8.00 0.66
N THR A 40 1.74 6.94 0.15
CA THR A 40 1.28 6.29 -1.07
C THR A 40 0.40 5.10 -0.68
N ILE A 41 -0.80 5.05 -1.23
CA ILE A 41 -1.76 3.97 -1.04
C ILE A 41 -1.81 3.17 -2.33
N LYS A 42 -1.48 1.88 -2.29
CA LYS A 42 -1.71 0.96 -3.41
C LYS A 42 -2.98 0.18 -3.17
N ALA A 43 -3.78 -0.01 -4.21
CA ALA A 43 -4.99 -0.81 -4.20
C ALA A 43 -5.06 -1.71 -5.44
N THR A 44 -5.71 -2.87 -5.31
CA THR A 44 -6.12 -3.65 -6.49
C THR A 44 -7.30 -2.98 -7.20
N LYS A 45 -7.49 -3.31 -8.47
CA LYS A 45 -8.70 -2.94 -9.22
C LYS A 45 -9.89 -3.78 -8.77
N ASP A 46 -11.10 -3.25 -8.90
CA ASP A 46 -12.35 -3.92 -8.49
C ASP A 46 -12.55 -5.29 -9.16
N SER A 47 -11.98 -5.49 -10.36
CA SER A 47 -12.05 -6.73 -11.14
C SER A 47 -10.86 -7.68 -10.90
N ALA A 48 -10.02 -7.43 -9.90
CA ALA A 48 -8.87 -8.28 -9.62
C ALA A 48 -9.30 -9.69 -9.17
N SER A 49 -8.73 -10.72 -9.79
CA SER A 49 -8.94 -12.10 -9.36
C SER A 49 -8.32 -12.34 -7.97
N GLN A 50 -8.82 -13.35 -7.24
CA GLN A 50 -8.25 -13.72 -5.93
C GLN A 50 -6.74 -14.00 -6.00
N ARG A 51 -6.27 -14.60 -7.11
CA ARG A 51 -4.85 -14.81 -7.34
C ARG A 51 -4.07 -13.50 -7.41
N HIS A 52 -4.59 -12.49 -8.12
CA HIS A 52 -3.97 -11.17 -8.17
C HIS A 52 -3.98 -10.47 -6.81
N VAL A 53 -5.08 -10.57 -6.05
CA VAL A 53 -5.16 -10.04 -4.68
C VAL A 53 -4.08 -10.67 -3.78
N ASN A 54 -3.91 -11.99 -3.85
CA ASN A 54 -2.92 -12.70 -3.04
C ASN A 54 -1.48 -12.32 -3.43
N LEU A 55 -1.18 -12.22 -4.74
CA LEU A 55 0.12 -11.76 -5.23
C LEU A 55 0.39 -10.31 -4.81
N PHE A 56 -0.59 -9.43 -4.94
CA PHE A 56 -0.50 -8.03 -4.52
C PHE A 56 -0.14 -7.89 -3.04
N LEU A 57 -0.83 -8.65 -2.17
CA LEU A 57 -0.52 -8.67 -0.73
C LEU A 57 0.86 -9.25 -0.44
N ALA A 58 1.23 -10.37 -1.09
CA ALA A 58 2.53 -11.00 -0.89
C ALA A 58 3.69 -10.09 -1.31
N GLU A 59 3.64 -9.54 -2.52
CA GLU A 59 4.65 -8.62 -3.05
C GLU A 59 4.70 -7.33 -2.23
N GLY A 60 3.54 -6.74 -1.96
CA GLY A 60 3.48 -5.47 -1.28
C GLY A 60 3.87 -5.53 0.18
N THR A 61 3.82 -6.70 0.82
CA THR A 61 4.28 -6.89 2.21
C THR A 61 5.66 -7.53 2.33
N MET A 62 6.29 -7.92 1.22
CA MET A 62 7.57 -8.64 1.21
C MET A 62 8.70 -7.89 1.93
N LEU A 63 8.69 -6.55 1.87
CA LEU A 63 9.71 -5.69 2.49
C LEU A 63 9.35 -5.25 3.92
N PHE A 64 8.28 -5.80 4.49
CA PHE A 64 7.90 -5.46 5.85
C PHE A 64 8.96 -5.89 6.86
N GLY A 65 9.33 -4.95 7.74
CA GLY A 65 10.36 -5.18 8.75
C GLY A 65 11.79 -5.06 8.23
N MET A 66 11.98 -4.81 6.93
CA MET A 66 13.28 -4.42 6.40
C MET A 66 13.56 -2.96 6.78
N ASP A 67 14.67 -2.74 7.50
CA ASP A 67 15.08 -1.42 7.98
C ASP A 67 16.35 -0.98 7.26
N HIS A 68 16.19 -0.31 6.12
CA HIS A 68 17.29 0.24 5.35
C HIS A 68 16.87 1.58 4.72
N LYS A 69 17.76 2.58 4.76
CA LYS A 69 17.50 3.96 4.29
C LYS A 69 17.00 4.08 2.84
N ASN A 70 17.26 3.08 2.01
CA ASN A 70 16.87 3.04 0.60
C ASN A 70 15.76 2.03 0.30
N VAL A 71 15.18 1.40 1.32
CA VAL A 71 14.10 0.41 1.15
C VAL A 71 12.83 0.94 1.78
N LEU A 72 11.77 0.98 0.98
CA LEU A 72 10.45 1.35 1.46
C LEU A 72 9.83 0.20 2.26
N SER A 73 9.79 0.33 3.58
CA SER A 73 8.99 -0.53 4.44
C SER A 73 7.52 -0.13 4.39
N VAL A 74 6.64 -1.13 4.41
CA VAL A 74 5.20 -0.96 4.59
C VAL A 74 4.89 -0.30 5.94
N LEU A 75 3.94 0.62 5.94
CA LEU A 75 3.39 1.27 7.14
C LEU A 75 2.14 0.57 7.66
N GLY A 76 1.31 0.03 6.77
CA GLY A 76 0.07 -0.65 7.12
C GLY A 76 -0.56 -1.34 5.92
N VAL A 77 -1.50 -2.24 6.21
CA VAL A 77 -2.35 -2.95 5.27
C VAL A 77 -3.77 -2.89 5.78
N ASN A 78 -4.72 -2.58 4.90
CA ASN A 78 -6.14 -2.70 5.18
C ASN A 78 -6.72 -3.81 4.29
N THR A 79 -7.40 -4.77 4.91
CA THR A 79 -8.05 -5.90 4.21
C THR A 79 -9.51 -6.03 4.62
N GLU A 80 -10.14 -4.94 5.09
CA GLU A 80 -11.57 -4.92 5.45
C GLU A 80 -12.46 -5.22 4.24
N ASN A 81 -12.02 -4.80 3.04
CA ASN A 81 -12.54 -5.26 1.77
C ASN A 81 -11.54 -6.27 1.16
N PRO A 82 -11.80 -7.60 1.21
CA PRO A 82 -10.89 -8.61 0.68
C PRO A 82 -10.63 -8.52 -0.83
N GLN A 83 -11.55 -7.91 -1.59
CA GLN A 83 -11.47 -7.75 -3.04
C GLN A 83 -10.65 -6.51 -3.43
N GLN A 84 -10.49 -5.58 -2.48
CA GLN A 84 -9.76 -4.33 -2.67
C GLN A 84 -8.87 -4.01 -1.46
N PRO A 85 -7.88 -4.85 -1.15
CA PRO A 85 -6.93 -4.55 -0.09
C PRO A 85 -6.13 -3.28 -0.43
N LEU A 86 -5.74 -2.58 0.63
CA LEU A 86 -4.90 -1.38 0.55
C LEU A 86 -3.55 -1.64 1.21
N ILE A 87 -2.47 -1.21 0.59
CA ILE A 87 -1.12 -1.25 1.18
C ILE A 87 -0.56 0.17 1.22
N ILE A 88 -0.05 0.55 2.39
CA ILE A 88 0.32 1.93 2.70
C ILE A 88 1.83 2.01 2.83
N TYR A 89 2.42 2.94 2.08
CA TYR A 89 3.86 3.20 2.07
C TYR A 89 4.14 4.66 2.45
N PRO A 90 5.34 4.96 2.96
CA PRO A 90 5.83 6.33 3.00
C PRO A 90 5.77 6.95 1.60
N TYR A 91 5.26 8.18 1.50
CA TYR A 91 5.27 8.91 0.24
C TYR A 91 6.70 9.31 -0.14
N ILE A 92 7.10 9.07 -1.39
CA ILE A 92 8.36 9.53 -1.96
C ILE A 92 8.07 10.48 -3.13
N SER A 93 8.49 11.74 -3.00
CA SER A 93 8.28 12.77 -4.04
C SER A 93 9.16 12.61 -5.29
N ARG A 94 10.24 11.81 -5.22
CA ARG A 94 11.21 11.62 -6.31
C ARG A 94 10.82 10.55 -7.35
N GLY A 95 9.61 10.01 -7.28
CA GLY A 95 9.12 8.98 -8.21
C GLY A 95 9.71 7.58 -7.95
N ASN A 96 9.40 6.63 -8.83
CA ASN A 96 9.90 5.25 -8.76
C ASN A 96 11.18 5.06 -9.60
N LEU A 97 11.92 3.98 -9.36
CA LEU A 97 13.17 3.65 -10.07
C LEU A 97 12.99 3.14 -11.51
N LYS A 98 11.77 3.15 -12.08
CA LYS A 98 11.52 2.63 -13.45
C LYS A 98 11.97 3.62 -14.54
N ARG A 99 13.24 4.01 -14.52
CA ARG A 99 13.88 4.69 -15.66
C ARG A 99 14.54 3.69 -16.58
#